data_AF-A0A0R2ENS7-F1
#
_entry.id   AF-A0A0R2ENS7-F1
#
_cell.length_a   1.000
_cell.length_b   1.000
_cell.length_c   1.000
_cell.angle_alpha   90.00
_cell.angle_beta   90.00
_cell.angle_gamma   90.00
#
_symmetry.space_group_name_H-M   'P 1'
#
loop_
_entity.id
_entity.type
_entity.pdbx_description
1 polymer ?
#
loop_
_entity_poly.entity_id
_entity_poly.type
_entity_poly.pdbx_seq_one_letter_code
_entity_poly.pdbx_strand_id
1 'polypeptide(L)' 'MPEQTIDKAALEIELQYVTALKRHGLSQKAMAALLTTQEEKVAPSQVNRAVKGGNEPKSRRIRSQMAKILGIQED' A
#
# COMPACT_ATOMS: atom_id res chain seq x y z
N MET A 1 6.83 25.00 -3.94
CA MET A 1 7.88 24.00 -4.20
C MET A 1 7.20 22.65 -4.43
N PRO A 2 7.12 22.15 -5.67
CA PRO A 2 6.40 20.91 -6.02
C PRO A 2 6.87 19.67 -5.24
N GLU A 3 8.17 19.61 -4.92
CA GLU A 3 8.81 18.49 -4.21
C GLU A 3 8.26 18.30 -2.78
N GLN A 4 8.06 19.39 -2.03
CA GLN A 4 7.50 19.34 -0.67
C GLN A 4 6.07 18.79 -0.64
N THR A 5 5.30 19.01 -1.71
CA THR A 5 3.93 18.50 -1.82
C THR A 5 3.90 17.00 -2.10
N ILE A 6 4.84 16.50 -2.92
CA ILE A 6 4.96 15.08 -3.25
C ILE A 6 5.35 14.27 -2.01
N ASP A 7 6.33 14.76 -1.25
CA ASP A 7 6.80 14.09 -0.02
C ASP A 7 5.69 14.04 1.05
N LYS A 8 4.92 15.12 1.17
CA LYS A 8 3.77 15.16 2.10
C LYS A 8 2.70 14.13 1.71
N ALA A 9 2.34 14.05 0.43
CA ALA A 9 1.36 13.07 -0.05
C ALA A 9 1.84 11.63 0.15
N ALA A 10 3.12 11.34 -0.11
CA ALA A 10 3.70 10.03 0.13
C ALA A 10 3.66 9.64 1.62
N LEU A 11 3.96 10.58 2.51
CA LEU A 11 3.89 10.39 3.96
C LEU A 11 2.46 10.12 4.44
N GLU A 12 1.47 10.87 3.95
CA GLU A 12 0.06 10.66 4.29
C GLU A 12 -0.41 9.25 3.90
N ILE A 13 -0.05 8.80 2.69
CA ILE A 13 -0.31 7.43 2.24
C ILE A 13 0.37 6.42 3.17
N GLU A 14 1.65 6.61 3.50
CA GLU A 14 2.37 5.68 4.39
C GLU A 14 1.69 5.56 5.75
N LEU A 15 1.34 6.68 6.37
CA LEU A 15 0.65 6.70 7.67
C LEU A 15 -0.70 5.99 7.61
N GLN A 16 -1.50 6.23 6.56
CA GLN A 16 -2.81 5.61 6.38
C GLN A 16 -2.69 4.08 6.29
N TYR A 17 -1.83 3.57 5.40
CA TYR A 17 -1.70 2.13 5.17
C TYR A 17 -0.98 1.40 6.32
N VAL A 18 0.05 1.99 6.92
CA VAL A 18 0.72 1.40 8.11
C VAL A 18 -0.26 1.30 9.28
N THR A 19 -1.05 2.34 9.53
CA THR A 19 -2.05 2.34 10.61
C THR A 19 -3.11 1.28 10.36
N ALA A 20 -3.62 1.19 9.13
CA ALA A 20 -4.61 0.18 8.76
C ALA A 20 -4.07 -1.24 8.92
N LEU A 21 -2.86 -1.54 8.42
CA LEU A 21 -2.21 -2.84 8.61
C LEU A 21 -2.10 -3.23 10.09
N LYS A 22 -1.69 -2.29 10.95
CA LYS A 22 -1.59 -2.51 12.40
C LYS A 22 -2.96 -2.81 13.03
N ARG A 23 -4.02 -2.08 12.66
CA ARG A 23 -5.39 -2.30 13.16
C ARG A 23 -5.91 -3.70 12.81
N HIS A 24 -5.52 -4.22 11.66
CA HIS A 24 -5.88 -5.57 11.21
C HIS A 24 -4.91 -6.67 11.69
N GLY A 25 -3.86 -6.33 12.45
CA GLY A 25 -2.83 -7.29 12.87
C GLY A 25 -2.03 -7.89 11.71
N LEU A 26 -1.98 -7.22 10.55
CA LEU A 26 -1.34 -7.72 9.34
C LEU A 26 0.07 -7.14 9.18
N SER A 27 1.03 -8.02 8.86
CA SER A 27 2.34 -7.61 8.39
C SER A 27 2.34 -7.36 6.87
N GLN A 28 3.33 -6.63 6.35
CA GLN A 28 3.50 -6.49 4.90
C GLN A 28 3.72 -7.83 4.19
N LYS A 29 4.37 -8.80 4.86
CA LYS A 29 4.53 -10.17 4.34
C LYS A 29 3.19 -10.90 4.25
N ALA A 30 2.36 -10.80 5.29
CA ALA A 30 1.02 -11.38 5.29
C ALA A 30 0.15 -10.73 4.21
N MET A 31 0.20 -9.40 4.08
CA MET A 31 -0.51 -8.68 3.02
C MET A 31 -0.05 -9.11 1.62
N ALA A 32 1.25 -9.26 1.40
CA ALA A 32 1.77 -9.75 0.12
C ALA A 32 1.26 -11.16 -0.23
N ALA A 33 1.09 -12.03 0.77
CA ALA A 33 0.49 -13.34 0.59
C ALA A 33 -1.00 -13.25 0.23
N LEU A 34 -1.76 -12.35 0.88
CA LEU A 34 -3.18 -12.12 0.57
C LEU A 34 -3.40 -11.55 -0.84
N LEU A 35 -2.48 -10.73 -1.32
CA LEU A 35 -2.53 -10.11 -2.64
C LEU A 35 -1.99 -11.03 -3.75
N THR A 36 -1.26 -12.07 -3.39
CA THR A 36 -0.74 -13.03 -4.36
C THR A 36 -1.88 -13.93 -4.85
N THR A 37 -2.01 -14.03 -6.16
CA THR A 37 -2.97 -14.91 -6.83
C THR A 37 -2.23 -15.97 -7.65
N GLN A 38 -2.97 -16.85 -8.33
CA GLN A 38 -2.39 -17.82 -9.27
C GLN A 38 -1.73 -17.13 -10.47
N GLU A 39 -2.23 -15.96 -10.87
CA GLU A 39 -1.77 -15.22 -12.06
C GLU A 39 -0.74 -14.13 -11.73
N GLU A 40 -0.80 -13.56 -10.52
CA GLU A 40 0.11 -12.49 -10.10
C GLU A 40 0.75 -12.78 -8.74
N LYS A 41 2.09 -12.82 -8.71
CA LYS A 41 2.87 -12.86 -7.48
C LYS A 41 3.16 -11.45 -6.98
N VAL A 42 2.85 -11.20 -5.71
CA VAL A 42 3.15 -9.94 -5.02
C VAL A 42 4.22 -10.20 -3.97
N ALA A 43 5.37 -9.54 -4.10
CA ALA A 43 6.44 -9.64 -3.13
C ALA A 43 6.25 -8.65 -1.97
N PRO A 44 6.72 -8.96 -0.74
CA PRO A 44 6.68 -8.01 0.38
C PRO A 44 7.33 -6.67 0.08
N SER A 45 8.37 -6.63 -0.76
CA SER A 45 9.03 -5.39 -1.19
C SER A 45 8.14 -4.50 -2.07
N GLN A 46 7.23 -5.10 -2.85
CA GLN A 46 6.27 -4.36 -3.66
C GLN A 46 5.17 -3.75 -2.78
N VAL A 47 4.72 -4.49 -1.76
CA VAL A 47 3.81 -3.94 -0.73
C VAL A 47 4.48 -2.81 0.02
N ASN A 48 5.74 -2.96 0.44
CA ASN A 48 6.48 -1.89 1.12
C ASN A 48 6.56 -0.62 0.26
N ARG A 49 6.89 -0.76 -1.03
CA ARG A 49 6.92 0.38 -1.95
C ARG A 49 5.56 1.05 -2.10
N ALA A 50 4.50 0.26 -2.22
CA ALA A 50 3.14 0.77 -2.33
C ALA A 50 2.73 1.55 -1.06
N VAL A 51 3.06 1.02 0.12
CA VAL A 51 2.85 1.66 1.43
C VAL A 51 3.62 2.98 1.51
N LYS A 52 4.87 3.04 1.07
CA LYS A 52 5.70 4.26 1.07
C LYS A 52 5.30 5.31 0.01
N GLY A 53 4.09 5.24 -0.53
CA GLY A 53 3.61 6.22 -1.51
C GLY A 53 4.18 6.07 -2.92
N GLY A 54 4.78 4.93 -3.28
CA GLY A 54 5.29 4.70 -4.64
C GLY A 54 4.21 4.99 -5.71
N ASN A 55 4.55 5.74 -6.76
CA ASN A 55 3.57 6.22 -7.74
C ASN A 55 3.52 5.39 -9.03
N GLU A 56 4.29 4.31 -9.12
CA GLU A 56 4.25 3.44 -10.29
C GLU A 56 2.87 2.77 -10.44
N PRO A 57 2.45 2.41 -11.67
CA PRO A 57 1.16 1.76 -11.90
C PRO A 57 0.91 0.52 -11.01
N LYS A 58 1.97 -0.27 -10.75
CA LYS A 58 1.89 -1.44 -9.88
C LYS A 58 1.68 -1.07 -8.41
N SER A 59 2.39 -0.06 -7.91
CA SER A 59 2.24 0.44 -6.54
C SER A 59 0.82 0.97 -6.28
N ARG A 60 0.24 1.69 -7.25
CA ARG A 60 -1.16 2.15 -7.22
C ARG A 60 -2.16 0.98 -7.21
N ARG A 61 -1.97 -0.02 -8.06
CA ARG A 61 -2.83 -1.23 -8.10
C ARG A 61 -2.80 -1.99 -6.78
N ILE A 62 -1.60 -2.19 -6.22
CA ILE A 62 -1.42 -2.86 -4.92
C ILE A 62 -2.17 -2.08 -3.82
N ARG A 63 -2.04 -0.75 -3.78
CA ARG A 63 -2.78 0.09 -2.83
C ARG A 63 -4.29 -0.10 -2.96
N SER A 64 -4.84 -0.05 -4.17
CA SER A 64 -6.28 -0.22 -4.37
C SER A 64 -6.79 -1.61 -3.94
N GLN A 65 -6.00 -2.66 -4.17
CA GLN A 65 -6.34 -4.00 -3.65
C GLN A 65 -6.23 -4.05 -2.12
N MET A 66 -5.19 -3.44 -1.54
CA MET A 66 -5.04 -3.32 -0.08
C MET A 66 -6.21 -2.56 0.53
N ALA A 67 -6.68 -1.47 -0.09
CA ALA A 67 -7.77 -0.66 0.41
C ALA A 67 -9.05 -1.48 0.60
N LYS A 68 -9.36 -2.36 -0.36
CA LYS A 68 -10.49 -3.29 -0.27
C LYS A 68 -10.38 -4.25 0.91
N ILE A 69 -9.18 -4.79 1.17
CA ILE A 69 -8.93 -5.72 2.28
C ILE A 69 -8.97 -4.99 3.63
N LEU A 70 -8.39 -3.80 3.68
CA LEU A 70 -8.20 -3.04 4.91
C LEU A 70 -9.39 -2.15 5.26
N GLY A 71 -10.39 -2.04 4.38
CA GLY A 71 -11.56 -1.17 4.57
C GLY A 71 -11.23 0.31 4.49
N ILE A 72 -10.25 0.68 3.66
CA ILE A 72 -9.89 2.08 3.40
C ILE A 72 -10.81 2.61 2.30
N GLN A 73 -11.48 3.74 2.53
CA GLN A 73 -12.16 4.47 1.47
C GLN A 73 -11.13 5.18 0.59
N GLU A 74 -11.13 4.85 -0.70
CA GLU A 74 -10.42 5.59 -1.73
C GLU A 74 -11.41 6.58 -2.34
N ASP A 75 -11.06 7.88 -2.36
CA ASP A 75 -11.84 8.95 -2.99
C ASP A 75 -11.74 8.91 -4.53
#